data_AF-A0A183U4Z9-F1
#
_entry.id   AF-A0A183U4Z9-F1
#
_cell.length_a   1.000
_cell.length_b   1.000
_cell.length_c   1.000
_cell.angle_alpha   90.00
_cell.angle_beta   90.00
_cell.angle_gamma   90.00
#
_symmetry.space_group_name_H-M   'P 1'
#
loop_
_entity.id
_entity.type
_entity.pdbx_description
1 polymer ?
#
loop_
_entity_poly.entity_id
_entity_poly.type
_entity_poly.pdbx_seq_one_letter_code
_entity_poly.pdbx_strand_id
1 'polypeptide(L)'
;MLVMEWLIVYGTSWGLLIAVFCETIVISFFYGIKQFVKDLKEMLGFEPGWYWRICWTIGAPLFLLGTILSSFINYEPLKYQDYVYPFLANVLGLMFALSAVSAIPIVGIYKLYAAKGGTLKAVCVLYSIFSFSV
;
A
#
# COMPACT_ATOMS: atom_id res chain seq x y z
N MET A 1 5.14 29.09 6.29
CA MET A 1 5.87 28.00 6.99
C MET A 1 4.91 26.95 7.52
N LEU A 2 3.93 27.31 8.35
CA LEU A 2 2.90 26.41 8.89
C LEU A 2 2.27 25.44 7.87
N VAL A 3 1.72 25.96 6.76
CA VAL A 3 1.09 25.12 5.71
C VAL A 3 2.05 24.09 5.11
N MET A 4 3.33 24.43 4.93
CA MET A 4 4.32 23.52 4.34
C MET A 4 4.61 22.36 5.29
N GLU A 5 4.74 22.62 6.58
CA GLU A 5 4.98 21.60 7.61
C GLU A 5 3.79 20.66 7.72
N TRP A 6 2.57 21.22 7.71
CA TRP A 6 1.35 20.44 7.70
C TRP A 6 1.29 19.50 6.48
N LEU A 7 1.64 19.99 5.29
CA LEU A 7 1.69 19.19 4.06
C LEU A 7 2.76 18.09 4.12
N ILE A 8 3.95 18.39 4.65
CA ILE A 8 5.05 17.41 4.75
C ILE A 8 4.66 16.27 5.70
N VAL A 9 4.09 16.61 6.86
CA VAL A 9 3.70 15.58 7.85
C VAL A 9 2.54 14.74 7.34
N TYR A 10 1.43 15.36 6.91
CA TYR A 10 0.24 14.60 6.51
C TYR A 10 0.37 13.97 5.11
N GLY A 11 0.96 14.68 4.15
CA GLY A 11 1.14 14.21 2.78
C GLY A 11 2.28 13.20 2.65
N THR A 12 3.48 13.58 3.09
CA THR A 12 4.67 12.74 2.89
C THR A 12 4.78 11.68 3.97
N SER A 13 4.79 12.03 5.25
CA SER A 13 5.05 11.03 6.30
C SER A 13 3.89 10.04 6.44
N TRP A 14 2.68 10.54 6.71
CA TRP A 14 1.52 9.67 6.90
C TRP A 14 0.95 9.14 5.58
N GLY A 15 0.80 10.01 4.57
CA GLY A 15 0.26 9.63 3.26
C GLY A 15 1.12 8.61 2.52
N LEU A 16 2.44 8.82 2.38
CA LEU A 16 3.32 7.87 1.68
C LEU A 16 3.38 6.52 2.40
N LEU A 17 3.42 6.53 3.73
CA LEU A 17 3.55 5.32 4.53
C LEU A 17 2.32 4.41 4.37
N ILE A 18 1.11 5.00 4.39
CA ILE A 18 -0.13 4.27 4.12
C ILE A 18 -0.19 3.82 2.65
N ALA A 19 0.26 4.65 1.70
CA ALA A 19 0.29 4.31 0.27
C ALA A 19 1.18 3.08 -0.01
N VAL A 20 2.42 3.10 0.45
CA VAL A 20 3.40 2.01 0.25
C VAL A 20 2.95 0.73 0.96
N PHE A 21 2.32 0.85 2.13
CA PHE A 21 1.72 -0.30 2.81
C PHE A 21 0.61 -0.95 1.97
N CYS A 22 -0.30 -0.16 1.39
CA CYS A 22 -1.32 -0.68 0.49
C CYS A 22 -0.71 -1.31 -0.77
N GLU A 23 0.27 -0.67 -1.40
CA GLU A 23 0.95 -1.19 -2.59
C GLU A 23 1.65 -2.53 -2.32
N THR A 24 2.37 -2.64 -1.20
CA THR A 24 3.05 -3.88 -0.82
C THR A 24 2.07 -5.01 -0.50
N ILE A 25 0.94 -4.73 0.12
CA ILE A 25 -0.14 -5.72 0.30
C ILE A 25 -0.69 -6.17 -1.05
N VAL A 26 -0.94 -5.24 -1.97
CA VAL A 26 -1.45 -5.55 -3.31
C VAL A 26 -0.47 -6.47 -4.05
N ILE A 27 0.82 -6.18 -4.01
CA ILE A 27 1.84 -7.02 -4.66
C ILE A 27 1.95 -8.39 -3.99
N SER A 28 2.05 -8.45 -2.66
CA SER A 28 2.27 -9.71 -1.95
C SER A 28 1.06 -10.65 -1.98
N PHE A 29 -0.15 -10.12 -1.84
CA PHE A 29 -1.38 -10.94 -1.75
C PHE A 29 -2.16 -11.04 -3.05
N PHE A 30 -2.29 -9.96 -3.84
CA PHE A 30 -3.11 -9.98 -5.06
C PHE A 30 -2.31 -10.35 -6.30
N TYR A 31 -1.10 -9.78 -6.46
CA TYR A 31 -0.25 -10.10 -7.62
C TYR A 31 0.43 -11.48 -7.48
N GLY A 32 0.86 -11.81 -6.27
CA GLY A 32 1.45 -13.09 -5.92
C GLY A 32 2.95 -13.16 -6.23
N ILE A 33 3.72 -13.67 -5.27
CA ILE A 33 5.19 -13.70 -5.34
C ILE A 33 5.74 -14.50 -6.53
N LYS A 34 5.03 -15.55 -6.96
CA LYS A 34 5.47 -16.41 -8.09
C LYS A 34 5.49 -15.63 -9.41
N GLN A 35 4.44 -14.84 -9.66
CA GLN A 35 4.36 -14.02 -10.87
C GLN A 35 5.38 -12.88 -10.78
N PHE A 36 5.48 -12.21 -9.63
CA PHE A 36 6.47 -11.16 -9.41
C PHE A 36 7.91 -11.60 -9.70
N VAL A 37 8.29 -12.79 -9.22
CA VAL A 37 9.62 -13.37 -9.46
C VAL A 37 9.82 -13.72 -10.94
N LYS A 38 8.78 -14.20 -11.61
CA LYS A 38 8.85 -14.49 -13.05
C LYS A 38 9.11 -13.20 -13.84
N ASP A 39 8.40 -12.12 -13.54
CA ASP A 39 8.60 -10.84 -14.21
C ASP A 39 10.00 -10.27 -13.91
N LEU A 40 10.47 -10.41 -12.66
CA LEU A 40 11.84 -10.04 -12.29
C LEU A 40 12.89 -10.83 -13.08
N LYS A 41 12.66 -12.13 -13.30
CA LYS A 41 13.54 -12.96 -14.14
C LYS A 41 13.56 -12.48 -15.59
N GLU A 42 12.40 -12.11 -16.13
CA GLU A 42 12.29 -11.59 -17.50
C GLU A 42 12.98 -10.22 -17.65
N MET A 43 12.93 -9.37 -16.62
CA MET A 43 13.60 -8.06 -16.62
C MET A 43 15.11 -8.13 -16.39
N LEU A 44 15.55 -8.96 -15.45
CA LEU A 44 16.95 -9.00 -14.98
C LEU A 44 17.78 -10.13 -15.63
N GLY A 45 17.11 -11.12 -16.24
CA GLY A 45 17.76 -12.31 -16.83
C GLY A 45 18.15 -13.40 -15.83
N PHE A 46 17.97 -13.18 -14.52
CA PHE A 46 18.25 -14.18 -13.47
C PHE A 46 17.13 -14.20 -12.42
N GLU A 47 16.95 -15.33 -11.75
CA GLU A 47 15.93 -15.45 -10.69
C GLU A 47 16.47 -14.94 -9.34
N PRO A 48 15.75 -14.06 -8.64
CA PRO A 48 16.08 -13.72 -7.27
C PRO A 48 15.94 -14.95 -6.36
N GLY A 49 16.95 -15.17 -5.52
CA GLY A 49 17.01 -16.29 -4.57
C GLY A 49 15.92 -16.25 -3.51
N TRP A 50 15.79 -17.34 -2.73
CA TRP A 50 14.69 -17.51 -1.77
C TRP A 50 14.63 -16.46 -0.67
N TYR A 51 15.79 -15.96 -0.21
CA TYR A 51 15.87 -14.90 0.80
C TYR A 51 15.10 -13.63 0.37
N TRP A 52 15.30 -13.19 -0.87
CA TRP A 52 14.63 -12.00 -1.42
C TRP A 52 13.12 -12.19 -1.54
N ARG A 53 12.68 -13.39 -1.93
CA ARG A 53 11.25 -13.72 -2.04
C ARG A 53 10.54 -13.62 -0.68
N ILE A 54 11.15 -14.16 0.38
CA ILE A 54 10.61 -14.10 1.75
C ILE A 54 10.62 -12.66 2.26
N CYS A 55 11.70 -11.92 2.00
CA CYS A 55 11.81 -10.51 2.37
C CYS A 55 10.67 -9.68 1.77
N TRP A 56 10.32 -9.86 0.49
CA TRP A 56 9.21 -9.11 -0.11
C TRP A 56 7.83 -9.59 0.30
N THR A 57 7.65 -10.90 0.50
CA THR A 57 6.33 -11.45 0.84
C THR A 57 5.94 -11.16 2.28
N ILE A 58 6.89 -11.25 3.22
CA ILE A 58 6.63 -11.16 4.66
C ILE A 58 7.41 -10.01 5.29
N GLY A 59 8.69 -9.85 4.95
CA GLY A 59 9.55 -8.82 5.57
C GLY A 59 9.05 -7.39 5.34
N ALA A 60 8.81 -7.02 4.08
CA ALA A 60 8.33 -5.69 3.70
C ALA A 60 6.98 -5.32 4.34
N PRO A 61 5.91 -6.13 4.22
CA PRO A 61 4.64 -5.78 4.86
C PRO A 61 4.73 -5.78 6.39
N LEU A 62 5.53 -6.67 7.00
CA LEU A 62 5.71 -6.68 8.46
C LEU A 62 6.45 -5.43 8.96
N PHE A 63 7.49 -5.01 8.26
CA PHE A 63 8.26 -3.80 8.60
C PHE A 63 7.41 -2.54 8.45
N LEU A 64 6.62 -2.44 7.38
CA LEU A 64 5.70 -1.34 7.16
C LEU A 64 4.58 -1.32 8.21
N LEU A 65 4.02 -2.49 8.54
CA LEU A 65 3.03 -2.63 9.61
C LEU A 65 3.59 -2.20 10.96
N GLY A 66 4.82 -2.59 11.30
CA GLY A 66 5.50 -2.15 12.51
C GLY A 66 5.67 -0.62 12.57
N THR A 67 6.00 0.00 11.44
CA THR A 67 6.13 1.45 11.34
C THR A 67 4.77 2.15 11.53
N ILE A 68 3.70 1.65 10.89
CA ILE A 68 2.32 2.14 11.09
C ILE A 68 1.94 2.08 12.56
N LEU A 69 2.13 0.92 13.21
CA LEU A 69 1.78 0.73 14.61
C LEU A 69 2.54 1.70 15.52
N SER A 70 3.83 1.91 15.27
CA SER A 70 4.64 2.88 16.01
C SER A 70 4.12 4.30 15.84
N SER A 71 3.71 4.69 14.63
CA SER A 71 3.10 5.99 14.35
C SER A 71 1.76 6.18 15.07
N PHE A 72 0.95 5.13 15.20
CA PHE A 72 -0.31 5.19 15.94
C PHE A 72 -0.09 5.28 17.46
N ILE A 73 0.86 4.52 18.01
CA ILE A 73 1.17 4.53 19.45
C ILE A 73 1.74 5.89 19.87
N ASN A 74 2.59 6.50 19.05
CA ASN A 74 3.21 7.80 19.31
C ASN A 74 2.46 8.96 18.63
N TYR A 75 1.14 8.84 18.46
CA TYR A 75 0.36 9.90 17.84
C TYR A 75 0.26 11.11 18.78
N GLU A 76 1.11 12.11 18.54
CA GLU A 76 0.99 13.42 19.15
C GLU A 76 0.34 14.42 18.19
N PRO A 77 -0.56 15.29 18.69
CA PRO A 77 -1.15 16.35 17.86
C PRO A 77 -0.04 17.25 17.32
N LEU A 78 -0.12 17.59 16.03
CA LEU A 78 0.87 18.40 15.35
C LEU A 78 1.05 19.74 16.09
N LYS A 79 2.26 20.00 16.57
CA LYS A 79 2.66 21.28 17.19
C LYS A 79 3.76 21.89 16.36
N TYR A 80 3.62 23.15 16.00
CA TYR A 80 4.68 23.90 15.34
C TYR A 80 5.02 25.13 16.19
N GLN A 81 6.22 25.12 16.79
CA GLN A 81 6.63 26.11 17.79
C GLN A 81 5.57 26.22 18.91
N ASP A 82 5.05 27.41 19.20
CA ASP A 82 4.01 27.66 20.21
C ASP A 82 2.57 27.51 19.67
N TYR A 83 2.41 27.14 18.39
CA TYR A 83 1.10 26.97 17.76
C TYR A 83 0.66 25.49 17.76
N VAL A 84 -0.44 25.21 18.46
CA VAL A 84 -1.12 23.91 18.45
C VAL A 84 -2.15 23.91 17.32
N TYR A 85 -2.04 22.95 16.40
CA TYR A 85 -3.00 22.84 15.31
C TYR A 85 -4.41 22.48 15.84
N PRO A 86 -5.47 23.14 15.34
CA PRO A 86 -6.83 22.82 15.74
C PRO A 86 -7.21 21.42 15.24
N PHE A 87 -8.11 20.75 15.97
CA PHE A 87 -8.55 19.39 15.65
C PHE A 87 -9.04 19.22 14.20
N LEU A 88 -9.75 20.22 13.66
CA LEU A 88 -10.22 20.23 12.27
C LEU A 88 -9.05 20.12 11.26
N ALA A 89 -7.92 20.77 11.53
CA ALA A 89 -6.75 20.69 10.66
C ALA A 89 -6.13 19.29 10.66
N ASN A 90 -6.17 18.59 11.80
CA ASN A 90 -5.68 17.22 11.90
C ASN A 90 -6.60 16.25 11.15
N VAL A 91 -7.92 16.41 11.26
CA VAL A 91 -8.90 15.60 10.51
C VAL A 91 -8.77 15.82 9.00
N LEU A 92 -8.62 17.08 8.57
CA LEU A 92 -8.40 17.40 7.15
C LEU A 92 -7.09 16.77 6.63
N GLY A 93 -6.04 16.74 7.46
CA GLY A 93 -4.76 16.14 7.09
C GLY A 93 -4.86 14.64 6.89
N LEU A 94 -5.61 13.96 7.76
CA LEU A 94 -5.87 12.53 7.63
C LEU A 94 -6.74 12.21 6.40
N MET A 95 -7.80 13.00 6.15
CA MET A 95 -8.64 12.84 4.96
C MET A 95 -7.85 13.06 3.66
N PHE A 96 -6.93 14.03 3.66
CA PHE A 96 -6.02 14.27 2.55
C PHE A 96 -5.12 13.05 2.28
N ALA A 97 -4.49 12.49 3.33
CA ALA A 97 -3.68 11.28 3.23
C ALA A 97 -4.48 10.08 2.67
N LEU A 98 -5.71 9.86 3.18
CA LEU A 98 -6.57 8.75 2.74
C LEU A 98 -7.06 8.92 1.30
N SER A 99 -7.31 10.16 0.85
CA SER A 99 -7.78 10.44 -0.51
C SER A 99 -6.80 9.95 -1.58
N ALA A 100 -5.49 10.17 -1.37
CA ALA A 100 -4.46 9.73 -2.30
C ALA A 100 -4.41 8.21 -2.41
N VAL A 101 -4.48 7.50 -1.28
CA VAL A 101 -4.43 6.03 -1.26
C VAL A 101 -5.67 5.41 -1.86
N SER A 102 -6.84 6.03 -1.68
CA SER A 102 -8.12 5.53 -2.19
C SER A 102 -8.18 5.45 -3.73
N ALA A 103 -7.32 6.19 -4.45
CA ALA A 103 -7.27 6.15 -5.91
C ALA A 103 -6.93 4.73 -6.43
N ILE A 104 -6.05 3.99 -5.75
CA ILE A 104 -5.63 2.64 -6.14
C ILE A 104 -6.82 1.65 -6.14
N PRO A 105 -7.58 1.47 -5.04
CA PRO A 105 -8.74 0.58 -5.05
C PRO A 105 -9.87 1.10 -5.95
N ILE A 106 -10.08 2.41 -6.05
CA ILE A 106 -11.11 2.99 -6.93
C ILE A 106 -10.84 2.61 -8.40
N VAL A 107 -9.60 2.72 -8.86
CA VAL A 107 -9.22 2.30 -10.23
C VAL A 107 -9.39 0.80 -10.39
N GLY A 108 -9.00 -0.01 -9.41
CA GLY A 108 -9.22 -1.45 -9.43
C GLY A 108 -10.69 -1.82 -9.60
N ILE A 109 -11.56 -1.22 -8.79
CA ILE A 109 -13.02 -1.43 -8.83
C ILE A 109 -13.61 -0.92 -10.15
N TYR A 110 -13.20 0.25 -10.64
CA TYR A 110 -13.66 0.79 -11.92
C TYR A 110 -13.30 -0.16 -13.09
N LYS A 111 -12.08 -0.69 -13.10
CA LYS A 111 -11.64 -1.67 -14.11
C LYS A 111 -12.44 -2.97 -14.02
N LEU A 112 -12.80 -3.42 -12.81
CA LEU A 112 -13.67 -4.59 -12.62
C LEU A 112 -15.09 -4.35 -13.15
N TYR A 113 -15.68 -3.17 -12.93
CA TYR A 113 -17.03 -2.86 -13.44
C TYR A 113 -17.07 -2.57 -14.94
N ALA A 114 -16.03 -1.95 -15.49
CA ALA A 114 -15.95 -1.64 -16.93
C ALA A 114 -15.67 -2.88 -17.80
N ALA A 115 -15.22 -3.99 -17.20
CA ALA A 115 -15.04 -5.26 -17.88
C ALA A 115 -16.40 -5.93 -18.17
N LYS A 116 -17.06 -5.52 -19.26
CA LYS A 116 -18.24 -6.20 -19.80
C LYS A 116 -17.85 -7.53 -20.46
N GLY A 117 -17.99 -8.61 -19.70
CA GLY A 117 -17.98 -9.99 -20.21
C GLY A 117 -17.33 -10.98 -19.26
N GLY A 118 -18.12 -11.93 -18.74
CA GLY A 118 -17.72 -13.30 -18.34
C GLY A 118 -16.46 -13.58 -17.50
N THR A 119 -15.83 -12.59 -16.87
CA THR A 119 -14.46 -12.74 -16.31
C THR A 119 -14.43 -12.92 -14.79
N LEU A 120 -15.57 -13.15 -14.15
CA LEU A 120 -15.56 -13.80 -12.83
C LEU A 120 -14.87 -15.18 -12.93
N LYS A 121 -14.88 -15.82 -14.11
CA LYS A 121 -14.09 -17.02 -14.38
C LYS A 121 -12.59 -16.78 -14.55
N ALA A 122 -12.06 -15.64 -15.03
CA ALA A 122 -10.60 -15.47 -15.07
C ALA A 122 -10.02 -14.99 -13.74
N VAL A 123 -10.79 -14.22 -12.95
CA VAL A 123 -10.44 -13.90 -11.56
C VAL A 123 -10.57 -15.14 -10.66
N CYS A 124 -11.59 -15.98 -10.86
CA CYS A 124 -11.77 -17.26 -10.15
C CYS A 124 -10.86 -18.40 -10.68
N VAL A 125 -10.42 -18.41 -11.94
CA VAL A 125 -9.40 -19.35 -12.45
C VAL A 125 -8.03 -19.00 -11.91
N LEU A 126 -7.69 -17.71 -11.75
CA LEU A 126 -6.53 -17.30 -10.97
C LEU A 126 -6.63 -17.77 -9.51
N TYR A 127 -7.82 -17.71 -8.89
CA TYR A 127 -8.07 -18.19 -7.52
C TYR A 127 -8.08 -19.73 -7.39
N SER A 128 -8.58 -20.47 -8.40
CA SER A 128 -8.73 -21.93 -8.41
C SER A 128 -7.44 -22.66 -8.81
N ILE A 129 -6.58 -22.03 -9.62
CA ILE A 129 -5.21 -22.52 -9.85
C ILE A 129 -4.34 -22.25 -8.60
N PHE A 130 -4.68 -21.24 -7.79
CA PHE A 130 -3.97 -20.89 -6.55
C PHE A 130 -4.17 -21.89 -5.39
N SER A 131 -5.24 -22.71 -5.41
CA SER A 131 -5.50 -23.71 -4.36
C SER A 131 -5.06 -25.14 -4.72
N PHE A 132 -4.60 -25.42 -5.95
CA PHE A 132 -4.29 -26.78 -6.41
C PHE A 132 -2.84 -26.98 -6.88
N SER A 133 -1.90 -26.21 -6.36
CA SER A 133 -0.47 -26.54 -6.46
C SER A 133 0.21 -26.33 -5.11
N VAL A 134 -0.39 -26.97 -4.11
CA VAL A 134 0.33 -27.84 -3.17
C VAL A 134 0.40 -29.22 -3.82
#